data_AF-A0A4V6CF85-F1
#
_entry.id   AF-A0A4V6CF85-F1
#
_cell.length_a   1.000
_cell.length_b   1.000
_cell.length_c   1.000
_cell.angle_alpha   90.00
_cell.angle_beta   90.00
_cell.angle_gamma   90.00
#
_symmetry.space_group_name_H-M   'P 1'
#
loop_
_entity.id
_entity.type
_entity.pdbx_description
1 polymer ?
#
loop_
_entity_poly.entity_id
_entity_poly.type
_entity_poly.pdbx_seq_one_letter_code
_entity_poly.pdbx_strand_id
1 'polypeptide(L)'
;MQNIIETGEFVWNLTTLELATAMNETSASLPHGEDEFFAAGLSKGESRLVNVPRVAQSPVNFECRLSQSLQLTAADGSPVDTWLVLGEVVG
;
A
#
# COMPACT_ATOMS: atom_id res chain seq x y z
N MET A 1 3.49 -4.38 -5.70
CA MET A 1 4.19 -5.49 -5.01
C MET A 1 5.70 -5.29 -4.91
N GLN A 2 6.37 -4.84 -5.97
CA GLN A 2 7.84 -4.66 -5.99
C GLN A 2 8.39 -3.97 -4.74
N ASN A 3 7.86 -2.79 -4.38
CA ASN A 3 8.31 -2.06 -3.19
C ASN A 3 8.24 -2.87 -1.90
N ILE A 4 7.13 -3.60 -1.66
CA ILE A 4 6.94 -4.39 -0.43
C ILE A 4 7.95 -5.53 -0.34
N ILE A 5 8.29 -6.18 -1.47
CA ILE A 5 9.29 -7.24 -1.51
C ILE A 5 10.69 -6.68 -1.27
N GLU A 6 11.00 -5.51 -1.84
CA GLU A 6 12.32 -4.90 -1.74
C GLU A 6 12.58 -4.25 -0.37
N THR A 7 11.58 -3.58 0.23
CA THR A 7 11.74 -2.85 1.50
C THR A 7 11.30 -3.66 2.71
N GLY A 8 10.36 -4.61 2.53
CA GLY A 8 9.72 -5.32 3.64
C GLY A 8 8.81 -4.44 4.51
N GLU A 9 8.46 -3.23 4.07
CA GLU A 9 7.69 -2.26 4.85
C GLU A 9 6.51 -1.71 4.04
N PHE A 10 5.38 -1.46 4.70
CA PHE A 10 4.23 -0.80 4.11
C PHE A 10 3.34 -0.14 5.17
N VAL A 11 2.48 0.79 4.74
CA VAL A 11 1.47 1.40 5.61
C VAL A 11 0.09 1.11 5.04
N TRP A 12 -0.79 0.53 5.86
CA TRP A 12 -2.21 0.44 5.54
C TRP A 12 -2.92 1.69 6.05
N ASN A 13 -3.75 2.30 5.20
CA ASN A 13 -4.45 3.56 5.51
C ASN A 13 -5.96 3.33 5.43
N LEU A 14 -6.70 3.66 6.49
CA LEU A 14 -8.15 3.58 6.47
C LEU A 14 -8.73 4.68 5.58
N THR A 15 -9.38 4.29 4.49
CA THR A 15 -10.06 5.23 3.60
C THR A 15 -11.47 5.52 4.12
N THR A 16 -11.75 6.79 4.44
CA THR A 16 -13.11 7.25 4.75
C THR A 16 -13.86 7.66 3.49
N LEU A 17 -15.15 7.96 3.62
CA LEU A 17 -15.97 8.40 2.48
C LEU A 17 -15.42 9.69 1.85
N GLU A 18 -14.92 10.61 2.66
CA GLU A 18 -14.32 11.87 2.19
C GLU A 18 -13.05 11.63 1.36
N LEU A 19 -12.33 10.54 1.63
CA LEU A 19 -11.12 10.15 0.91
C LEU A 19 -11.39 9.24 -0.29
N ALA A 20 -12.63 8.77 -0.49
CA ALA A 20 -12.94 7.74 -1.48
C ALA A 20 -12.59 8.17 -2.92
N THR A 21 -12.84 9.43 -3.27
CA THR A 21 -12.51 9.94 -4.61
C THR A 21 -10.99 9.98 -4.82
N ALA A 22 -10.24 10.54 -3.87
CA ALA A 22 -8.78 10.59 -3.94
C ALA A 22 -8.16 9.18 -3.97
N MET A 23 -8.66 8.26 -3.15
CA MET A 23 -8.25 6.86 -3.15
C MET A 23 -8.52 6.20 -4.52
N ASN A 24 -9.66 6.47 -5.14
CA ASN A 24 -9.95 5.96 -6.48
C ASN A 24 -8.97 6.49 -7.53
N GLU A 25 -8.59 7.77 -7.46
CA GLU A 25 -7.58 8.36 -8.36
C GLU A 25 -6.22 7.65 -8.25
N THR A 26 -5.83 7.16 -7.06
CA THR A 26 -4.58 6.38 -6.90
C THR A 26 -4.58 5.03 -7.63
N SER A 27 -5.73 4.57 -8.15
CA SER A 27 -5.80 3.35 -8.97
C SER A 27 -5.51 3.60 -10.46
N ALA A 28 -5.35 4.86 -10.87
CA ALA A 28 -4.97 5.21 -12.22
C ALA A 28 -3.60 4.59 -12.56
N SER A 29 -3.45 4.09 -13.79
CA SER A 29 -2.17 3.55 -14.25
C SER A 29 -1.20 4.69 -14.57
N LEU A 30 -0.40 5.08 -13.57
CA LEU A 30 0.67 6.06 -13.73
C LEU A 30 1.98 5.40 -14.20
N PRO A 31 2.83 6.13 -14.95
CA PRO A 31 4.18 5.69 -15.27
C PRO A 31 5.01 5.38 -14.01
N HIS A 32 5.96 4.45 -14.15
CA HIS A 32 6.86 4.11 -13.07
C HIS A 32 7.66 5.34 -12.60
N GLY A 33 7.62 5.63 -11.30
CA GLY A 33 8.31 6.76 -10.68
C GLY A 33 7.45 8.02 -10.51
N GLU A 34 6.22 8.04 -11.04
CA GLU A 34 5.24 9.06 -10.67
C GLU A 34 4.58 8.73 -9.33
N ASP A 35 4.31 9.77 -8.54
CA ASP A 35 3.83 9.65 -7.17
C ASP A 35 2.31 9.83 -7.12
N GLU A 36 1.58 8.74 -6.85
CA GLU A 36 0.12 8.73 -6.79
C GLU A 36 -0.41 9.73 -5.75
N PHE A 37 0.36 10.03 -4.70
CA PHE A 37 -0.02 11.05 -3.71
C PHE A 37 -0.22 12.41 -4.37
N PHE A 38 0.69 12.81 -5.26
CA PHE A 38 0.59 14.09 -5.95
C PHE A 38 -0.60 14.11 -6.90
N ALA A 39 -0.76 13.05 -7.69
CA ALA A 39 -1.87 12.92 -8.65
C ALA A 39 -3.25 12.96 -7.95
N ALA A 40 -3.37 12.31 -6.79
CA ALA A 40 -4.61 12.23 -6.02
C ALA A 40 -4.82 13.41 -5.05
N GLY A 41 -3.90 14.37 -4.97
CA GLY A 41 -3.99 15.49 -4.01
C GLY A 41 -3.87 15.07 -2.54
N LEU A 42 -3.21 13.94 -2.27
CA LEU A 42 -2.96 13.41 -0.94
C LEU A 42 -1.62 13.91 -0.40
N SER A 43 -1.53 14.06 0.92
CA SER A 43 -0.31 14.52 1.58
C SER A 43 0.39 13.33 2.23
N LYS A 44 1.71 13.23 2.02
CA LYS A 44 2.55 12.27 2.72
C LYS A 44 2.73 12.69 4.17
N GLY A 45 2.46 11.78 5.09
CA GLY A 45 2.82 11.90 6.50
C GLY A 45 4.01 11.00 6.81
N GLU A 46 4.87 11.44 7.73
CA GLU A 46 5.93 10.57 8.24
C GLU A 46 5.35 9.45 9.12
N SER A 47 5.94 8.26 8.96
CA SER A 47 5.73 7.11 9.83
C SER A 47 6.75 7.10 10.96
N ARG A 48 6.46 6.38 12.04
CA ARG A 48 7.25 6.38 13.27
C ARG A 48 8.24 5.22 13.36
N LEU A 49 7.88 4.06 12.83
CA LEU A 49 8.56 2.78 13.01
C LEU A 49 8.92 2.09 11.68
N VAL A 50 8.43 2.62 10.56
CA VAL A 50 8.77 2.22 9.18
C VAL A 50 9.17 3.45 8.34
N ASN A 51 9.90 3.22 7.25
CA ASN A 51 10.43 4.29 6.37
C ASN A 51 9.50 4.62 5.19
N VAL A 52 8.30 4.06 5.17
CA VAL A 52 7.29 4.27 4.13
C VAL A 52 6.31 5.36 4.60
N PRO A 53 5.97 6.35 3.76
CA PRO A 53 5.04 7.40 4.16
C PRO A 53 3.61 6.88 4.34
N ARG A 54 2.88 7.46 5.30
CA ARG A 54 1.43 7.26 5.47
C ARG A 54 0.62 8.33 4.73
N VAL A 55 -0.67 8.09 4.53
CA VAL A 55 -1.60 9.14 4.09
C VAL A 55 -1.93 10.03 5.27
N ALA A 56 -1.48 11.28 5.25
CA ALA A 56 -1.62 12.21 6.38
C ALA A 56 -3.08 12.48 6.75
N GLN A 57 -3.96 12.48 5.74
CA GLN A 57 -5.40 12.69 5.89
C GLN A 57 -6.14 11.45 6.44
N SER A 58 -5.53 10.27 6.41
CA SER A 58 -6.18 9.05 6.92
C SER A 58 -6.31 9.11 8.44
N PRO A 59 -7.50 8.83 9.01
CA PRO A 59 -7.72 8.89 10.45
C PRO A 59 -7.05 7.74 11.22
N VAL A 60 -6.74 6.63 10.53
CA VAL A 60 -6.07 5.46 11.08
C VAL A 60 -5.02 4.96 10.09
N ASN A 61 -3.84 4.64 10.59
CA ASN A 61 -2.75 4.07 9.81
C ASN A 61 -2.21 2.87 10.59
N PHE A 62 -1.88 1.79 9.89
CA PHE A 62 -1.10 0.69 10.47
C PHE A 62 0.24 0.64 9.78
N GLU A 63 1.30 0.84 10.54
CA GLU A 63 2.66 0.66 10.10
C GLU A 63 3.00 -0.82 10.17
N CYS A 64 3.35 -1.41 9.03
CA CYS A 64 3.48 -2.85 8.90
C CYS A 64 4.87 -3.26 8.41
N ARG A 65 5.39 -4.36 8.97
CA ARG A 65 6.51 -5.10 8.40
C ARG A 65 6.02 -6.37 7.75
N LEU A 66 6.56 -6.70 6.58
CA LEU A 66 6.21 -7.88 5.81
C LEU A 66 6.57 -9.14 6.61
N SER A 67 5.57 -9.96 6.91
CA SER A 67 5.76 -11.27 7.52
C SER A 67 5.83 -12.34 6.43
N GLN A 68 4.86 -12.34 5.51
CA GLN A 68 4.79 -13.32 4.42
C GLN A 68 4.21 -12.68 3.15
N SER A 69 4.67 -13.14 2.00
CA SER A 69 4.11 -12.83 0.69
C SER A 69 3.99 -14.12 -0.10
N LEU A 70 2.77 -14.46 -0.53
CA LEU A 70 2.49 -15.66 -1.31
C LEU A 70 1.87 -15.26 -2.64
N GLN A 71 2.49 -15.66 -3.77
CA GLN A 71 1.84 -15.55 -5.07
C GLN A 71 0.70 -16.57 -5.13
N LEU A 72 -0.49 -16.10 -5.48
CA LEU A 72 -1.65 -16.97 -5.62
C LEU A 72 -1.52 -17.84 -6.87
N THR A 73 -2.22 -18.97 -6.86
CA THR A 73 -2.31 -19.87 -8.01
C THR A 73 -3.75 -20.02 -8.46
N ALA A 74 -3.95 -20.23 -9.75
CA ALA A 74 -5.22 -20.68 -10.30
C ALA A 74 -5.51 -22.13 -9.87
N ALA A 75 -6.74 -22.60 -10.15
CA ALA A 75 -7.18 -23.93 -9.77
C ALA A 75 -6.33 -25.07 -10.39
N ASP A 76 -5.64 -24.80 -11.50
CA ASP A 76 -4.72 -25.74 -12.17
C ASP A 76 -3.27 -25.69 -11.63
N GLY A 77 -3.03 -24.85 -10.61
CA GLY A 77 -1.71 -24.67 -10.00
C GLY A 77 -0.80 -23.67 -10.74
N SER A 78 -1.24 -23.09 -11.85
CA SER A 78 -0.47 -22.04 -12.52
C SER A 78 -0.43 -20.75 -11.68
N PRO A 79 0.70 -20.02 -11.66
CA PRO A 79 0.79 -18.76 -10.93
C PRO A 79 -0.09 -17.68 -11.56
N VAL A 80 -0.73 -16.86 -10.73
CA VAL A 80 -1.45 -15.65 -11.19
C VAL A 80 -0.74 -14.39 -10.70
N ASP A 81 -0.96 -13.28 -11.38
CA ASP A 81 -0.38 -11.96 -11.05
C ASP A 81 -1.09 -11.30 -9.85
N THR A 82 -1.29 -12.07 -8.78
CA THR A 82 -1.98 -11.66 -7.56
C THR A 82 -1.25 -12.24 -6.36
N TRP A 83 -1.13 -11.44 -5.29
CA TRP A 83 -0.40 -11.83 -4.08
C TRP A 83 -1.26 -11.70 -2.83
N LEU A 84 -1.14 -12.69 -1.93
CA LEU A 84 -1.55 -12.56 -0.54
C LEU A 84 -0.37 -12.01 0.27
N VAL A 85 -0.55 -10.84 0.85
CA VAL A 85 0.44 -10.18 1.71
C VAL A 85 -0.04 -10.22 3.16
N LEU A 86 0.82 -10.71 4.04
CA LEU A 86 0.60 -10.74 5.49
C LEU A 86 1.67 -9.88 6.15
N GLY A 87 1.24 -8.91 6.96
CA GLY A 87 2.13 -8.01 7.68
C GLY A 87 1.83 -8.00 9.18
N GLU A 88 2.89 -7.83 9.97
CA GLU A 88 2.81 -7.53 11.40
C GLU A 88 2.59 -6.03 11.58
N VAL A 89 1.54 -5.64 12.33
CA VAL A 89 1.33 -4.24 12.72
C VAL A 89 2.30 -3.91 13.84
N VAL A 90 3.20 -2.95 13.58
CA VAL A 90 4.20 -2.49 14.54
C VAL A 90 3.90 -1.10 15.09
N GLY A 91 2.99 -0.33 14.48
CA GLY A 91 2.62 1.03 14.88
C GLY A 91 1.29 1.50 14.32
#